data_AF-A0A4R4KRM3-F1
#
_entry.id   AF-A0A4R4KRM3-F1
#
_cell.length_a   1.000
_cell.length_b   1.000
_cell.length_c   1.000
_cell.angle_alpha   90.00
_cell.angle_beta   90.00
_cell.angle_gamma   90.00
#
_symmetry.space_group_name_H-M   'P 1'
#
loop_
_entity.id
_entity.type
_entity.pdbx_description
1 polymer ?
#
loop_
_entity_poly.entity_id
_entity_poly.type
_entity_poly.pdbx_seq_one_letter_code
_entity_poly.pdbx_strand_id
1 'polypeptide(L)'
;MSERHTALRSMHDLGLAAWFGGSLMGALGVNGAAARINDSTQRLPIASAAWSRWTPVNAAAIGAHLAGAVGELATESPRVLTQRGVGRMSAVKTALTVGALAVTGYSRLLGMRLEKAGNPPVEGITEPNYQTPGDVASCQRRMKVLQWTIPALTGALVVVTSYMGEQQKPGQVFRGMLGRAGGMMSAPKTMGKIAAMGTAKRRMAMAG
;
A
#
# COMPACT_ATOMS: atom_id res chain seq x y z
N MET A 1 -27.93 12.41 14.17
CA MET A 1 -26.77 13.32 14.01
C MET A 1 -25.83 12.66 13.01
N SER A 2 -25.39 13.33 11.94
CA SER A 2 -24.42 12.70 11.02
C SER A 2 -23.12 12.50 11.79
N GLU A 3 -22.75 11.26 12.10
CA GLU A 3 -21.47 10.99 12.75
C GLU A 3 -20.35 11.48 11.84
N ARG A 4 -19.64 12.51 12.30
CA ARG A 4 -18.44 12.98 11.62
C ARG A 4 -17.33 11.96 11.89
N HIS A 5 -16.96 11.18 10.88
CA HIS A 5 -15.83 10.25 10.95
C HIS A 5 -14.44 10.94 10.91
N THR A 6 -14.36 12.21 11.32
CA THR A 6 -13.13 13.02 11.26
C THR A 6 -11.97 12.36 12.01
N ALA A 7 -12.22 11.76 13.18
CA ALA A 7 -11.18 11.10 13.95
C ALA A 7 -10.57 9.90 13.20
N LEU A 8 -11.42 9.00 12.67
CA LEU A 8 -10.97 7.82 11.91
C LEU A 8 -10.22 8.23 10.64
N ARG A 9 -10.71 9.26 9.95
CA ARG A 9 -10.06 9.79 8.75
C ARG A 9 -8.72 10.45 9.05
N SER A 10 -8.63 11.22 10.12
CA SER A 10 -7.36 11.79 10.59
C SER A 10 -6.37 10.69 10.99
N MET A 11 -6.81 9.64 11.68
CA MET A 11 -5.94 8.48 12.01
C MET A 11 -5.44 7.79 10.74
N HIS A 12 -6.31 7.58 9.75
CA HIS A 12 -5.97 7.01 8.46
C HIS A 12 -4.90 7.84 7.74
N ASP A 13 -5.13 9.14 7.61
CA ASP A 13 -4.33 10.04 6.79
C ASP A 13 -3.01 10.42 7.47
N LEU A 14 -3.02 10.74 8.76
CA LEU A 14 -1.80 11.02 9.53
C LEU A 14 -0.91 9.79 9.66
N GLY A 15 -1.52 8.60 9.87
CA GLY A 15 -0.78 7.35 9.94
C GLY A 15 -0.06 7.05 8.62
N LEU A 16 -0.74 7.23 7.49
CA LEU A 16 -0.13 7.04 6.16
C LEU A 16 0.95 8.09 5.87
N ALA A 17 0.70 9.35 6.22
CA ALA A 17 1.67 10.43 6.03
C ALA A 17 2.94 10.20 6.83
N ALA A 18 2.83 9.79 8.10
CA ALA A 18 3.98 9.47 8.94
C ALA A 18 4.74 8.23 8.44
N TRP A 19 4.03 7.21 7.95
CA TRP A 19 4.67 6.02 7.38
C TRP A 19 5.45 6.35 6.09
N PHE A 20 4.81 7.06 5.16
CA PHE A 20 5.47 7.52 3.92
C PHE A 20 6.64 8.46 4.23
N GLY A 21 6.38 9.57 4.93
CA GLY A 21 7.35 10.60 5.21
C GLY A 21 8.52 10.09 6.07
N GLY A 22 8.24 9.26 7.06
CA GLY A 22 9.27 8.65 7.91
C GLY A 22 10.18 7.71 7.14
N SER A 23 9.63 6.90 6.23
CA SER A 23 10.44 6.01 5.38
C SER A 23 11.35 6.80 4.43
N LEU A 24 10.83 7.88 3.84
CA LEU A 24 11.60 8.75 2.93
C LEU A 24 12.68 9.54 3.68
N MET A 25 12.34 10.13 4.84
CA MET A 25 13.30 10.82 5.70
C MET A 25 14.38 9.87 6.21
N GLY A 26 14.02 8.63 6.53
CA GLY A 26 15.00 7.61 6.91
C GLY A 26 15.96 7.24 5.78
N ALA A 27 15.45 7.04 4.56
CA ALA A 27 16.27 6.70 3.40
C ALA A 27 17.19 7.86 2.96
N LEU A 28 16.68 9.09 2.91
CA LEU A 28 17.44 10.26 2.44
C LEU A 28 18.23 10.93 3.55
N GLY A 29 17.56 11.23 4.67
CA GLY A 29 18.12 11.98 5.79
C GLY A 29 19.00 11.10 6.68
N VAL A 30 18.43 10.06 7.30
CA VAL A 30 19.17 9.23 8.27
C VAL A 30 20.30 8.46 7.60
N ASN A 31 19.98 7.68 6.55
CA ASN A 31 21.00 6.87 5.88
C ASN A 31 22.02 7.75 5.15
N GLY A 32 21.57 8.84 4.51
CA GLY A 32 22.44 9.79 3.83
C GLY A 32 23.39 10.53 4.78
N ALA A 33 22.90 11.00 5.93
CA ALA A 33 23.73 11.65 6.94
C ALA A 33 24.73 10.67 7.55
N ALA A 34 24.31 9.44 7.86
CA ALA A 34 25.20 8.44 8.43
C ALA A 34 26.33 8.03 7.47
N ALA A 35 26.10 8.04 6.16
CA ALA A 35 27.14 7.78 5.17
C ALA A 35 28.27 8.83 5.17
N ARG A 36 28.05 10.02 5.74
CA ARG A 36 29.06 11.09 5.82
C ARG A 36 30.01 10.97 7.01
N ILE A 37 29.81 9.99 7.89
CA ILE A 37 30.68 9.77 9.04
C ILE A 37 32.03 9.21 8.56
N ASN A 38 33.13 9.80 9.04
CA ASN A 38 34.48 9.41 8.62
C ASN A 38 34.84 7.98 9.03
N ASP A 39 34.49 7.58 10.25
CA ASP A 39 34.68 6.22 10.73
C ASP A 39 33.63 5.28 10.14
N SER A 40 34.07 4.43 9.21
CA SER A 40 33.21 3.45 8.52
C SER A 40 32.54 2.44 9.45
N THR A 41 33.11 2.18 10.64
CA THR A 41 32.55 1.26 11.63
C THR A 41 31.40 1.87 12.42
N GLN A 42 31.33 3.21 12.49
CA GLN A 42 30.28 3.95 13.22
C GLN A 42 29.04 4.26 12.37
N ARG A 43 29.16 4.20 11.04
CA ARG A 43 28.05 4.50 10.10
C ARG A 43 26.82 3.66 10.42
N LEU A 44 26.99 2.33 10.46
CA LEU A 44 25.89 1.39 10.66
C LEU A 44 25.25 1.49 12.07
N PRO A 45 26.03 1.49 13.18
CA PRO A 45 25.46 1.67 14.53
C PRO A 45 24.68 2.97 14.70
N ILE A 46 25.19 4.10 14.18
CA ILE A 46 24.53 5.40 14.33
C ILE A 46 23.18 5.43 13.60
N ALA A 47 23.13 4.94 12.36
CA ALA A 47 21.86 4.84 11.65
C ALA A 47 20.92 3.84 12.33
N SER A 48 21.43 2.69 12.81
CA SER A 48 20.63 1.71 13.53
C SER A 48 19.99 2.33 14.78
N ALA A 49 20.73 3.13 15.55
CA ALA A 49 20.20 3.83 16.72
C ALA A 49 19.08 4.81 16.35
N ALA A 50 19.23 5.56 15.25
CA ALA A 50 18.18 6.45 14.74
C ALA A 50 16.92 5.67 14.33
N TRP A 51 17.08 4.57 13.58
CA TRP A 51 15.97 3.70 13.18
C TRP A 51 15.30 3.01 14.37
N SER A 52 16.03 2.59 15.38
CA SER A 52 15.48 2.00 16.60
C SER A 52 14.62 3.00 17.37
N ARG A 53 14.96 4.29 17.36
CA ARG A 53 14.12 5.36 17.93
C ARG A 53 12.88 5.67 17.08
N TRP A 54 12.99 5.58 15.76
CA TRP A 54 11.86 5.81 14.85
C TRP A 54 10.86 4.64 14.83
N THR A 55 11.33 3.41 15.03
CA THR A 55 10.52 2.19 14.86
C THR A 55 9.22 2.18 15.67
N PRO A 56 9.18 2.56 16.97
CA PRO A 56 7.93 2.63 17.74
C PRO A 56 6.94 3.66 17.17
N VAL A 57 7.45 4.82 16.72
CA VAL A 57 6.64 5.87 16.10
C VAL A 57 6.03 5.37 14.78
N ASN A 58 6.84 4.70 13.96
CA ASN A 58 6.37 4.09 12.72
C ASN A 58 5.32 3.00 12.96
N ALA A 59 5.51 2.16 14.00
CA ALA A 59 4.52 1.15 14.37
C ALA A 59 3.19 1.77 14.81
N ALA A 60 3.23 2.85 15.60
CA ALA A 60 2.04 3.60 15.98
C ALA A 60 1.35 4.24 14.77
N ALA A 61 2.12 4.81 13.83
CA ALA A 61 1.59 5.38 12.59
C ALA A 61 0.88 4.33 11.72
N ILE A 62 1.50 3.16 11.55
CA ILE A 62 0.89 2.02 10.84
C ILE A 62 -0.39 1.58 11.56
N GLY A 63 -0.36 1.45 12.88
CA GLY A 63 -1.53 1.08 13.68
C GLY A 63 -2.69 2.07 13.52
N ALA A 64 -2.40 3.37 13.58
CA ALA A 64 -3.39 4.43 13.36
C ALA A 64 -3.98 4.36 11.94
N HIS A 65 -3.13 4.15 10.93
CA HIS A 65 -3.56 4.00 9.54
C HIS A 65 -4.54 2.82 9.37
N LEU A 66 -4.19 1.66 9.94
CA LEU A 66 -5.00 0.45 9.84
C LEU A 66 -6.32 0.58 10.62
N ALA A 67 -6.30 1.15 11.81
CA ALA A 67 -7.52 1.42 12.59
C ALA A 67 -8.46 2.37 11.82
N GLY A 68 -7.92 3.43 11.21
CA GLY A 68 -8.66 4.30 10.32
C GLY A 68 -9.22 3.57 9.09
N ALA A 69 -8.40 2.73 8.44
CA ALA A 69 -8.80 1.98 7.25
C ALA A 69 -9.94 0.97 7.52
N VAL A 70 -9.91 0.29 8.66
CA VAL A 70 -10.99 -0.61 9.10
C VAL A 70 -12.26 0.19 9.39
N GLY A 71 -12.15 1.34 10.06
CA GLY A 71 -13.27 2.24 10.29
C GLY A 71 -13.91 2.76 9.00
N GLU A 72 -13.10 3.13 8.00
CA GLU A 72 -13.58 3.53 6.67
C GLU A 72 -14.31 2.38 5.95
N LEU A 73 -13.74 1.16 5.98
CA LEU A 73 -14.35 0.00 5.33
C LEU A 73 -15.70 -0.37 5.95
N ALA A 74 -15.84 -0.32 7.27
CA ALA A 74 -17.09 -0.60 7.96
C ALA A 74 -18.19 0.41 7.57
N THR A 75 -17.83 1.69 7.50
CA THR A 75 -18.77 2.79 7.24
C THR A 75 -19.10 2.98 5.75
N GLU A 76 -18.18 2.64 4.84
CA GLU A 76 -18.37 2.74 3.37
C GLU A 76 -18.87 1.44 2.71
N SER A 77 -19.08 0.37 3.48
CA SER A 77 -19.53 -0.94 2.97
C SER A 77 -20.76 -0.91 2.03
N PRO A 78 -21.77 -0.02 2.18
CA PRO A 78 -22.89 0.05 1.23
C PRO A 78 -22.48 0.55 -0.17
N ARG A 79 -21.41 1.36 -0.28
CA ARG A 79 -20.94 1.95 -1.54
C ARG A 79 -20.17 0.96 -2.41
N VAL A 80 -19.46 0.03 -1.78
CA VAL A 80 -18.77 -1.07 -2.49
C VAL A 80 -19.77 -1.91 -3.30
N LEU A 81 -20.96 -2.13 -2.74
CA LEU A 81 -22.04 -2.90 -3.35
C LEU A 81 -22.80 -2.11 -4.44
N THR A 82 -22.84 -0.79 -4.37
CA THR A 82 -23.74 0.06 -5.17
C THR A 82 -23.05 0.93 -6.23
N GLN A 83 -21.73 1.16 -6.15
CA GLN A 83 -21.01 2.05 -7.07
C GLN A 83 -20.01 1.24 -7.93
N ARG A 84 -20.01 1.42 -9.27
CA ARG A 84 -19.03 0.75 -10.16
C ARG A 84 -17.64 1.34 -9.92
N GLY A 85 -16.60 0.49 -9.86
CA GLY A 85 -15.21 0.90 -9.69
C GLY A 85 -14.70 0.96 -8.24
N VAL A 86 -15.58 1.20 -7.26
CA VAL A 86 -15.22 1.29 -5.83
C VAL A 86 -14.64 -0.03 -5.30
N GLY A 87 -15.22 -1.18 -5.68
CA GLY A 87 -14.69 -2.49 -5.29
C GLY A 87 -13.28 -2.78 -5.83
N ARG A 88 -12.99 -2.40 -7.08
CA ARG A 88 -11.66 -2.57 -7.68
C ARG A 88 -10.63 -1.67 -7.00
N MET A 89 -10.96 -0.41 -6.75
CA MET A 89 -10.06 0.52 -6.06
C MET A 89 -9.83 0.13 -4.60
N SER A 90 -10.85 -0.37 -3.92
CA SER A 90 -10.71 -0.93 -2.57
C SER A 90 -9.77 -2.13 -2.56
N ALA A 91 -9.89 -3.06 -3.53
CA ALA A 91 -8.95 -4.18 -3.67
C ALA A 91 -7.51 -3.71 -3.93
N VAL A 92 -7.32 -2.69 -4.78
CA VAL A 92 -5.99 -2.08 -5.03
C VAL A 92 -5.42 -1.46 -3.76
N LYS A 93 -6.21 -0.65 -3.03
CA LYS A 93 -5.80 -0.06 -1.74
C LYS A 93 -5.36 -1.14 -0.76
N THR A 94 -6.17 -2.18 -0.58
CA THR A 94 -5.86 -3.30 0.33
C THR A 94 -4.59 -4.05 -0.09
N ALA A 95 -4.43 -4.35 -1.39
CA ALA A 95 -3.23 -5.01 -1.90
C ALA A 95 -1.97 -4.18 -1.65
N LEU A 96 -2.04 -2.86 -1.88
CA LEU A 96 -0.94 -1.93 -1.57
C LEU A 96 -0.66 -1.89 -0.07
N THR A 97 -1.67 -1.83 0.80
CA THR A 97 -1.49 -1.83 2.26
C THR A 97 -0.80 -3.10 2.74
N VAL A 98 -1.28 -4.27 2.31
CA VAL A 98 -0.67 -5.56 2.67
C VAL A 98 0.76 -5.66 2.14
N GLY A 99 1.00 -5.23 0.91
CA GLY A 99 2.35 -5.18 0.33
C GLY A 99 3.28 -4.27 1.12
N ALA A 100 2.84 -3.06 1.47
CA ALA A 100 3.61 -2.11 2.26
C ALA A 100 3.94 -2.66 3.65
N LEU A 101 2.99 -3.32 4.32
CA LEU A 101 3.19 -3.97 5.61
C LEU A 101 4.24 -5.10 5.51
N ALA A 102 4.10 -5.97 4.52
CA ALA A 102 5.02 -7.09 4.31
C ALA A 102 6.45 -6.59 4.06
N VAL A 103 6.61 -5.60 3.19
CA VAL A 103 7.91 -4.99 2.89
C VAL A 103 8.49 -4.29 4.13
N THR A 104 7.67 -3.56 4.89
CA THR A 104 8.11 -2.89 6.12
C THR A 104 8.58 -3.89 7.18
N GLY A 105 7.80 -4.96 7.41
CA GLY A 105 8.17 -6.04 8.32
C GLY A 105 9.47 -6.73 7.89
N TYR A 106 9.61 -7.05 6.61
CA TYR A 106 10.84 -7.66 6.08
C TYR A 106 12.04 -6.73 6.21
N SER A 107 11.88 -5.43 5.95
CA SER A 107 12.92 -4.42 6.16
C SER A 107 13.34 -4.34 7.62
N ARG A 108 12.41 -4.45 8.58
CA ARG A 108 12.77 -4.47 10.01
C ARG A 108 13.57 -5.72 10.38
N LEU A 109 13.21 -6.89 9.85
CA LEU A 109 13.99 -8.12 10.08
C LEU A 109 15.43 -8.00 9.58
N LEU A 110 15.64 -7.41 8.39
CA LEU A 110 16.97 -7.13 7.87
C LEU A 110 17.72 -6.09 8.71
N GLY A 111 17.03 -5.02 9.13
CA GLY A 111 17.58 -4.00 10.03
C GLY A 111 18.08 -4.60 11.34
N MET A 112 17.32 -5.52 11.95
CA MET A 112 17.74 -6.21 13.17
C MET A 112 18.95 -7.12 12.95
N ARG A 113 19.11 -7.70 11.76
CA ARG A 113 20.33 -8.49 11.42
C ARG A 113 21.55 -7.58 11.30
N LEU A 114 21.39 -6.42 10.68
CA LEU A 114 22.46 -5.42 10.62
C LEU A 114 22.83 -4.86 11.99
N GLU A 115 21.84 -4.60 12.84
CA GLU A 115 22.04 -4.15 14.23
C GLU A 115 22.83 -5.19 15.04
N LYS A 116 22.51 -6.48 14.89
CA LYS A 116 23.23 -7.58 15.55
C LYS A 116 24.64 -7.82 15.03
N ALA A 117 24.94 -7.42 13.80
CA ALA A 117 26.29 -7.54 13.23
C ALA A 117 27.29 -6.60 13.91
N GLY A 118 26.83 -5.65 14.74
CA GLY A 118 27.67 -4.73 15.48
C GLY A 118 28.18 -3.60 14.60
N ASN A 119 29.50 -3.48 14.50
CA ASN A 119 30.20 -2.36 13.87
C ASN A 119 31.13 -2.81 12.72
N PRO A 120 30.65 -3.61 11.74
CA PRO A 120 31.46 -3.90 10.57
C PRO A 120 31.73 -2.59 9.80
N PRO A 121 32.92 -2.45 9.19
CA PRO A 121 33.19 -1.32 8.31
C PRO A 121 32.26 -1.39 7.10
N VAL A 122 31.55 -0.30 6.81
CA VAL A 122 30.62 -0.20 5.66
C VAL A 122 30.83 1.11 4.91
N GLU A 123 30.48 1.14 3.62
CA GLU A 123 30.52 2.39 2.85
C GLU A 123 29.33 3.28 3.21
N GLY A 124 28.15 2.69 3.35
CA GLY A 124 26.93 3.37 3.79
C GLY A 124 26.02 2.39 4.52
N ILE A 125 24.80 2.82 4.81
CA ILE A 125 23.85 1.96 5.55
C ILE A 125 23.37 0.80 4.67
N THR A 126 23.22 1.05 3.37
CA THR A 126 22.79 0.06 2.38
C THR A 126 23.89 -0.33 1.40
N GLU A 127 25.08 0.22 1.58
CA GLU A 127 26.24 0.08 0.70
C GLU A 127 27.37 -0.63 1.47
N PRO A 128 27.69 -1.90 1.12
CA PRO A 128 28.87 -2.55 1.66
C PRO A 128 30.15 -1.98 1.04
N ASN A 129 31.26 -2.12 1.75
CA ASN A 129 32.61 -1.93 1.22
C ASN A 129 33.35 -3.26 1.07
N TYR A 130 34.63 -3.22 0.68
CA TYR A 130 35.45 -4.42 0.45
C TYR A 130 35.80 -5.20 1.73
N GLN A 131 35.65 -4.57 2.90
CA GLN A 131 35.91 -5.16 4.23
C GLN A 131 34.64 -5.65 4.91
N THR A 132 33.45 -5.32 4.38
CA THR A 132 32.18 -5.72 4.96
C THR A 132 31.99 -7.24 4.85
N PRO A 133 31.67 -7.94 5.95
CA PRO A 133 31.35 -9.37 5.92
C PRO A 133 30.23 -9.72 4.92
N GLY A 134 30.32 -10.88 4.28
CA GLY A 134 29.42 -11.24 3.16
C GLY A 134 27.94 -11.32 3.54
N ASP A 135 27.64 -11.78 4.76
CA ASP A 135 26.28 -11.84 5.30
C ASP A 135 25.69 -10.44 5.53
N VAL A 136 26.47 -9.52 6.11
CA VAL A 136 26.13 -8.11 6.29
C VAL A 136 25.91 -7.44 4.94
N ALA A 137 26.85 -7.62 4.01
CA ALA A 137 26.78 -7.05 2.66
C ALA A 137 25.52 -7.52 1.91
N SER A 138 25.12 -8.79 2.07
CA SER A 138 23.88 -9.29 1.46
C SER A 138 22.63 -8.62 2.05
N CYS A 139 22.61 -8.36 3.35
CA CYS A 139 21.51 -7.67 4.03
C CYS A 139 21.43 -6.20 3.58
N GLN A 140 22.57 -5.51 3.50
CA GLN A 140 22.66 -4.13 3.02
C GLN A 140 22.12 -3.98 1.60
N ARG A 141 22.51 -4.88 0.68
CA ARG A 141 22.02 -4.88 -0.71
C ARG A 141 20.51 -5.06 -0.81
N ARG A 142 19.93 -5.94 0.02
CA ARG A 142 18.46 -6.11 0.07
C ARG A 142 17.80 -4.83 0.59
N MET A 143 18.33 -4.26 1.67
CA MET A 143 17.83 -3.01 2.25
C MET A 143 17.94 -1.83 1.28
N LYS A 144 18.95 -1.82 0.40
CA LYS A 144 19.11 -0.82 -0.66
C LYS A 144 17.89 -0.73 -1.58
N VAL A 145 17.25 -1.87 -1.83
CA VAL A 145 16.00 -1.92 -2.60
C VAL A 145 14.81 -1.53 -1.71
N LEU A 146 14.71 -2.15 -0.53
CA LEU A 146 13.55 -1.94 0.35
C LEU A 146 13.37 -0.50 0.81
N GLN A 147 14.46 0.25 1.01
CA GLN A 147 14.41 1.66 1.42
C GLN A 147 13.66 2.54 0.40
N TRP A 148 13.58 2.11 -0.86
CA TRP A 148 12.81 2.80 -1.91
C TRP A 148 11.46 2.15 -2.16
N THR A 149 11.34 0.83 -1.99
CA THR A 149 10.07 0.12 -2.12
C THR A 149 9.02 0.62 -1.12
N ILE A 150 9.40 0.90 0.13
CA ILE A 150 8.46 1.37 1.16
C ILE A 150 7.88 2.75 0.79
N PRO A 151 8.68 3.80 0.50
CA PRO A 151 8.16 5.08 0.02
C PRO A 151 7.33 4.96 -1.27
N ALA A 152 7.72 4.09 -2.20
CA ALA A 152 6.98 3.90 -3.45
C ALA A 152 5.58 3.33 -3.20
N LEU A 153 5.47 2.28 -2.38
CA LEU A 153 4.18 1.66 -2.04
C LEU A 153 3.30 2.60 -1.23
N THR A 154 3.86 3.22 -0.18
CA THR A 154 3.11 4.15 0.68
C THR A 154 2.74 5.43 -0.06
N GLY A 155 3.58 5.93 -0.96
CA GLY A 155 3.25 7.04 -1.86
C GLY A 155 2.15 6.69 -2.85
N ALA A 156 2.17 5.48 -3.43
CA ALA A 156 1.07 4.99 -4.28
C ALA A 156 -0.24 4.89 -3.48
N LEU A 157 -0.18 4.45 -2.22
CA LEU A 157 -1.32 4.47 -1.29
C LEU A 157 -1.87 5.87 -1.06
N VAL A 158 -1.01 6.88 -0.92
CA VAL A 158 -1.44 8.29 -0.81
C VAL A 158 -2.20 8.70 -2.06
N VAL A 159 -1.65 8.45 -3.26
CA VAL A 159 -2.29 8.78 -4.54
C VAL A 159 -3.65 8.07 -4.69
N VAL A 160 -3.72 6.77 -4.37
CA VAL A 160 -4.95 5.99 -4.42
C VAL A 160 -5.99 6.54 -3.45
N THR A 161 -5.58 6.90 -2.23
CA THR A 161 -6.46 7.50 -1.22
C THR A 161 -7.01 8.84 -1.69
N SER A 162 -6.16 9.71 -2.24
CA SER A 162 -6.58 11.00 -2.81
C SER A 162 -7.57 10.82 -3.95
N TYR A 163 -7.29 9.90 -4.89
CA TYR A 163 -8.17 9.59 -6.01
C TYR A 163 -9.53 9.04 -5.55
N MET A 164 -9.54 8.14 -4.58
CA MET A 164 -10.78 7.65 -3.98
C MET A 164 -11.57 8.78 -3.32
N GLY A 165 -10.90 9.72 -2.65
CA GLY A 165 -11.52 10.92 -2.09
C GLY A 165 -12.24 11.77 -3.15
N GLU A 166 -11.67 11.91 -4.34
CA GLU A 166 -12.33 12.62 -5.44
C GLU A 166 -13.60 11.91 -5.94
N GLN A 167 -13.62 10.57 -5.93
CA GLN A 167 -14.81 9.78 -6.28
C GLN A 167 -15.95 9.92 -5.26
N GLN A 168 -15.69 10.44 -4.05
CA GLN A 168 -16.71 10.70 -3.03
C GLN A 168 -17.45 12.03 -3.24
N LYS A 169 -17.06 12.86 -4.23
CA LYS A 169 -17.78 14.10 -4.56
C LYS A 169 -19.21 13.78 -5.04
N PRO A 170 -20.26 14.53 -4.63
CA PRO A 170 -21.67 14.18 -4.88
C PRO A 170 -21.99 13.89 -6.37
N GLY A 171 -21.44 14.68 -7.29
CA GLY A 171 -21.63 14.47 -8.73
C GLY A 171 -20.98 13.19 -9.29
N GLN A 172 -19.85 12.75 -8.72
CA GLN A 172 -19.16 11.52 -9.13
C GLN A 172 -19.85 10.28 -8.55
N VAL A 173 -20.39 10.38 -7.34
CA VAL A 173 -21.21 9.32 -6.72
C VAL A 173 -22.46 9.07 -7.57
N PHE A 174 -23.20 10.14 -7.91
CA PHE A 174 -24.39 10.04 -8.75
C PHE A 174 -24.09 9.44 -10.13
N ARG A 175 -23.02 9.91 -10.80
CA ARG A 175 -22.57 9.38 -12.09
C ARG A 175 -22.12 7.92 -12.01
N GLY A 176 -21.44 7.53 -10.93
CA GLY A 176 -21.00 6.16 -10.67
C GLY A 176 -22.14 5.18 -10.41
N MET A 177 -23.19 5.62 -9.71
CA MET A 177 -24.43 4.85 -9.52
C MET A 177 -25.17 4.66 -10.85
N LEU A 178 -25.36 5.73 -11.62
CA LEU A 178 -25.98 5.67 -12.95
C LEU A 178 -25.21 4.75 -13.91
N GLY A 179 -23.87 4.82 -13.92
CA GLY A 179 -23.02 3.94 -14.74
C GLY A 179 -23.09 2.46 -14.35
N ARG A 180 -23.37 2.13 -13.07
CA ARG A 180 -23.62 0.74 -12.63
C ARG A 180 -25.00 0.26 -13.05
N ALA A 181 -26.03 1.09 -12.89
CA ALA A 181 -27.40 0.78 -13.30
C ALA A 181 -27.52 0.61 -14.84
N GLY A 182 -27.01 1.57 -15.62
CA GLY A 182 -26.98 1.48 -17.09
C GLY A 182 -26.11 0.33 -17.61
N GLY A 183 -25.09 -0.05 -16.83
CA GLY A 183 -24.26 -1.21 -17.09
C GLY A 183 -24.89 -2.56 -16.76
N MET A 184 -25.83 -2.63 -15.82
CA MET A 184 -26.69 -3.79 -15.59
C MET A 184 -27.78 -3.89 -16.66
N MET A 185 -28.32 -2.76 -17.12
CA MET A 185 -29.25 -2.71 -18.26
C MET A 185 -28.60 -3.09 -19.60
N SER A 186 -27.26 -2.99 -19.72
CA SER A 186 -26.50 -3.33 -20.92
C SER A 186 -25.79 -4.70 -20.85
N ALA A 187 -26.14 -5.57 -19.91
CA ALA A 187 -25.67 -6.95 -19.90
C ALA A 187 -26.06 -7.65 -21.24
N PRO A 188 -25.15 -8.45 -21.83
CA PRO A 188 -25.13 -8.65 -23.27
C PRO A 188 -26.33 -9.44 -23.79
N LYS A 189 -26.78 -9.07 -25.01
CA LYS A 189 -27.76 -9.74 -25.87
C LYS A 189 -27.34 -11.18 -26.29
N THR A 190 -26.51 -11.88 -25.52
CA THR A 190 -26.11 -13.27 -25.76
C THR A 190 -27.15 -14.28 -25.28
N MET A 191 -28.08 -13.90 -24.41
CA MET A 191 -29.22 -14.77 -24.02
C MET A 191 -30.32 -14.85 -25.09
N GLY A 192 -30.42 -13.86 -25.98
CA GLY A 192 -31.43 -13.85 -27.06
C GLY A 192 -31.14 -14.80 -28.21
N LYS A 193 -29.86 -15.12 -28.48
CA LYS A 193 -29.49 -16.05 -29.57
C LYS A 193 -29.66 -17.53 -29.19
N ILE A 194 -29.53 -17.89 -27.91
CA ILE A 194 -29.76 -19.27 -27.46
C ILE A 194 -31.25 -19.62 -27.48
N ALA A 195 -32.13 -18.66 -27.15
CA ALA A 195 -33.58 -18.85 -27.26
C ALA A 195 -34.08 -18.94 -28.71
N ALA A 196 -33.46 -18.19 -29.64
CA ALA A 196 -33.80 -18.23 -31.07
C ALA A 196 -33.32 -19.51 -31.78
N MET A 197 -32.21 -20.11 -31.36
CA MET A 197 -31.76 -21.41 -31.91
C MET A 197 -32.58 -22.59 -31.37
N GLY A 198 -33.09 -22.52 -30.13
CA GLY A 198 -33.94 -23.57 -29.55
C GLY A 198 -35.32 -23.68 -30.23
N THR A 199 -35.90 -22.56 -30.66
CA THR A 199 -37.20 -22.53 -31.35
C THR A 199 -37.10 -22.94 -32.82
N ALA A 200 -36.00 -22.60 -33.51
CA ALA A 200 -35.75 -23.03 -34.88
C ALA A 200 -35.60 -24.56 -35.00
N LYS A 201 -34.90 -25.20 -34.05
CA LYS A 201 -34.70 -26.66 -34.05
C LYS A 201 -36.00 -27.44 -33.78
N ARG A 202 -36.95 -26.84 -33.05
CA ARG A 202 -38.26 -27.48 -32.75
C ARG A 202 -39.26 -27.38 -33.91
N ARG A 203 -39.11 -26.41 -34.81
CA ARG A 203 -39.96 -26.27 -36.01
C ARG A 203 -39.57 -27.22 -37.15
N MET A 204 -38.30 -27.63 -37.26
CA MET A 204 -37.88 -28.60 -38.29
C MET A 204 -38.16 -30.07 -37.93
N ALA A 205 -38.35 -30.38 -36.64
CA ALA A 205 -38.64 -31.76 -36.19
C ALA A 205 -40.13 -32.17 -36.33
N MET A 206 -41.00 -31.26 -36.79
CA MET A 206 -42.44 -31.50 -36.95
C MET A 206 -42.89 -31.46 -38.43
N ALA A 207 -41.94 -31.50 -39.37
CA ALA A 207 -42.18 -31.42 -40.82
C ALA A 207 -41.54 -32.59 -41.59
N GLY A 208 -41.36 -33.74 -40.94
CA GLY A 208 -40.93 -35.00 -41.55
C GLY A 208 -42.00 -36.06 -41.36
#